data_AF-A0AAV1AB07-F1
#
_entry.id   AF-A0AAV1AB07-F1
#
_cell.length_a   1.000
_cell.length_b   1.000
_cell.length_c   1.000
_cell.angle_alpha   90.00
_cell.angle_beta   90.00
_cell.angle_gamma   90.00
#
_symmetry.space_group_name_H-M   'P 1'
#
loop_
_entity.id
_entity.type
_entity.pdbx_description
1 polymer ?
#
loop_
_entity_poly.entity_id
_entity_poly.type
_entity_poly.pdbx_seq_one_letter_code
_entity_poly.pdbx_strand_id
1 'polypeptide(L)'
;MSHPHSTRSFSLFGNPFRMKSHKDLELPVSVWDDKWVDVYFDISTKLLDICNAFSSELSRLNQGNLPLKCALHILEPASSKSFPRACSLLGDWRHHINAKNPRIEKCSTILDSLVGSLDLPKVKNSAKGKVLMQAMYGVKVETVFVCSVFSAAFSGTSKKLLDLDVPEMHSWAPAFRSLQNLVNEEIRDRFSSGKFSVLNEMEAVDAVVQELCPSIQGGVNTEDKVEQESHLKTVEELGAAAEKLSQGMDLLAKAVDGFFQAVLTSRDTLLSSLRFDKTVNDRVVGGRNIGQQVVY
;
A
#
# COMPACT_ATOMS: atom_id res chain seq x y z
N MET A 1 -38.21 -36.14 15.99
CA MET A 1 -38.54 -35.25 14.86
C MET A 1 -37.58 -34.09 14.93
N SER A 2 -36.51 -34.17 14.15
CA SER A 2 -35.38 -33.25 14.22
C SER A 2 -34.95 -32.97 12.79
N HIS A 3 -35.23 -31.77 12.30
CA HIS A 3 -34.71 -31.28 11.02
C HIS A 3 -33.25 -30.88 11.19
N PRO A 4 -32.33 -31.28 10.29
CA PRO A 4 -31.04 -30.63 10.19
C PRO A 4 -31.13 -29.43 9.25
N HIS A 5 -30.81 -28.26 9.78
CA HIS A 5 -30.54 -27.05 9.00
C HIS A 5 -29.33 -27.28 8.09
N SER A 6 -29.56 -27.17 6.78
CA SER A 6 -28.52 -27.19 5.75
C SER A 6 -27.89 -25.80 5.68
N THR A 7 -26.73 -25.62 6.32
CA THR A 7 -25.88 -24.43 6.11
C THR A 7 -25.15 -24.60 4.78
N ARG A 8 -25.75 -24.11 3.70
CA ARG A 8 -25.07 -23.95 2.41
C ARG A 8 -24.03 -22.84 2.54
N SER A 9 -22.76 -23.24 2.62
CA SER A 9 -21.61 -22.37 2.44
C SER A 9 -21.62 -21.80 1.02
N PHE A 10 -21.91 -20.50 0.91
CA PHE A 10 -21.70 -19.71 -0.31
C PHE A 10 -20.24 -19.23 -0.34
N SER A 11 -19.35 -20.01 -0.94
CA SER A 11 -18.00 -19.57 -1.30
C SER A 11 -17.99 -19.09 -2.76
N LEU A 12 -18.61 -17.94 -3.03
CA LEU A 12 -18.66 -17.33 -4.38
C LEU A 12 -17.59 -16.27 -4.66
N PHE A 13 -16.69 -15.98 -3.71
CA PHE A 13 -15.54 -15.12 -3.96
C PHE A 13 -14.26 -15.86 -3.62
N GLY A 14 -13.65 -16.44 -4.66
CA GLY A 14 -12.27 -16.86 -4.61
C GLY A 14 -11.38 -15.63 -4.37
N ASN A 15 -10.49 -15.76 -3.40
CA ASN A 15 -9.52 -14.76 -2.98
C ASN A 15 -8.80 -14.12 -4.20
N PRO A 16 -8.99 -12.82 -4.51
CA PRO A 16 -8.43 -12.19 -5.71
C PRO A 16 -6.89 -12.10 -5.70
N PHE A 17 -6.28 -12.26 -4.53
CA PHE A 17 -4.82 -12.25 -4.36
C PHE A 17 -4.17 -13.63 -4.34
N ARG A 18 -4.93 -14.72 -4.50
CA ARG A 18 -4.34 -16.06 -4.68
C ARG A 18 -3.97 -16.24 -6.15
N MET A 19 -2.80 -15.72 -6.53
CA MET A 19 -2.09 -16.16 -7.73
C MET A 19 -1.92 -17.68 -7.64
N LYS A 20 -2.75 -18.41 -8.40
CA LYS A 20 -2.59 -19.85 -8.59
C LYS A 20 -1.24 -20.10 -9.28
N SER A 21 -0.61 -21.21 -8.92
CA SER A 21 0.77 -21.56 -9.25
C SER A 21 1.18 -21.27 -10.70
N HIS A 22 2.42 -20.77 -10.83
CA HIS A 22 3.36 -20.62 -11.95
C HIS A 22 3.17 -21.30 -13.34
N LYS A 23 2.16 -22.15 -13.58
CA LYS A 23 2.00 -22.89 -14.84
C LYS A 23 0.91 -22.37 -15.79
N ASP A 24 -0.03 -21.52 -15.33
CA ASP A 24 -1.20 -21.15 -16.15
C ASP A 24 -1.22 -19.68 -16.60
N LEU A 25 -0.22 -18.88 -16.22
CA LEU A 25 -0.07 -17.50 -16.71
C LEU A 25 1.19 -17.38 -17.59
N GLU A 26 1.23 -18.12 -18.69
CA GLU A 26 2.09 -17.74 -19.81
C GLU A 26 1.60 -16.37 -20.30
N LEU A 27 2.28 -15.30 -19.87
CA LEU A 27 2.09 -13.98 -20.47
C LEU A 27 2.25 -14.16 -21.97
N PRO A 28 1.24 -13.82 -22.80
CA PRO A 28 1.33 -14.05 -24.23
C PRO A 28 2.21 -12.97 -24.86
N VAL A 29 3.51 -13.00 -24.56
CA VAL A 29 4.52 -12.03 -24.99
C VAL A 29 4.53 -11.91 -26.52
N SER A 30 4.23 -13.00 -27.23
CA SER A 30 4.07 -13.03 -28.70
C SER A 30 2.93 -12.16 -29.25
N VAL A 31 2.00 -11.75 -28.39
CA VAL A 31 0.85 -10.88 -28.71
C VAL A 31 1.18 -9.41 -28.49
N TRP A 32 2.26 -9.10 -27.77
CA TRP A 32 2.70 -7.74 -27.47
C TRP A 32 3.45 -7.18 -28.68
N ASP A 33 3.31 -5.88 -28.93
CA ASP A 33 4.21 -5.16 -29.83
C ASP A 33 5.34 -4.50 -29.02
N ASP A 34 6.35 -3.95 -29.70
CA ASP A 34 7.49 -3.33 -29.03
C ASP A 34 7.07 -2.14 -28.13
N LYS A 35 5.99 -1.43 -28.48
CA LYS A 35 5.48 -0.30 -27.69
C LYS A 35 4.90 -0.74 -26.35
N TRP A 36 4.28 -1.92 -26.32
CA TRP A 36 3.72 -2.51 -25.11
C TRP A 36 4.78 -2.87 -24.08
N VAL A 37 5.93 -3.33 -24.55
CA VAL A 37 7.08 -3.65 -23.72
C VAL A 37 7.59 -2.39 -23.02
N ASP A 38 7.77 -1.29 -23.78
CA ASP A 38 8.22 -0.01 -23.23
C ASP A 38 7.23 0.56 -22.19
N VAL A 39 5.93 0.54 -22.49
CA VAL A 39 4.87 1.00 -21.57
C VAL A 39 4.84 0.18 -20.30
N TYR A 40 4.98 -1.15 -20.39
CA TYR A 40 5.05 -2.00 -19.21
C TYR A 40 6.25 -1.65 -18.33
N PHE A 41 7.44 -1.51 -18.92
CA PHE A 41 8.64 -1.17 -18.17
C PHE A 41 8.57 0.21 -17.53
N ASP A 42 8.03 1.21 -18.22
CA ASP A 42 7.78 2.55 -17.68
C ASP A 42 6.82 2.50 -16.47
N ILE A 43 5.67 1.83 -16.60
CA ILE A 43 4.72 1.64 -15.50
C ILE A 43 5.37 0.92 -14.33
N SER A 44 6.07 -0.20 -14.58
CA SER A 44 6.71 -0.98 -13.52
C SER A 44 7.76 -0.16 -12.77
N THR A 45 8.52 0.70 -13.47
CA THR A 45 9.52 1.59 -12.85
C THR A 45 8.83 2.60 -11.93
N LYS A 46 7.76 3.23 -12.39
CA LYS A 46 6.95 4.17 -11.58
C LYS A 46 6.36 3.50 -10.34
N LEU A 47 5.89 2.26 -10.45
CA LEU A 47 5.39 1.49 -9.30
C LEU A 47 6.50 1.18 -8.28
N LEU A 48 7.71 0.83 -8.75
CA LEU A 48 8.86 0.62 -7.87
C LEU A 48 9.28 1.90 -7.15
N ASP A 49 9.22 3.06 -7.82
CA ASP A 49 9.47 4.36 -7.20
C ASP A 49 8.45 4.69 -6.11
N ILE A 50 7.16 4.37 -6.34
CA ILE A 50 6.10 4.50 -5.32
C ILE A 50 6.39 3.57 -4.12
N CYS A 51 6.74 2.30 -4.37
CA CYS A 51 7.11 1.38 -3.30
C CYS A 51 8.29 1.90 -2.48
N ASN A 52 9.33 2.44 -3.13
CA ASN A 52 10.48 3.03 -2.45
C ASN A 52 10.08 4.24 -1.58
N ALA A 53 9.14 5.06 -2.05
CA ALA A 53 8.60 6.17 -1.28
C ALA A 53 7.80 5.68 -0.06
N PHE A 54 6.94 4.67 -0.23
CA PHE A 54 6.17 4.06 0.86
C PHE A 54 7.06 3.36 1.89
N SER A 55 8.04 2.57 1.47
CA SER A 55 9.02 1.93 2.36
C SER A 55 9.83 2.96 3.13
N SER A 56 10.22 4.07 2.49
CA SER A 56 10.89 5.18 3.16
C SER A 56 10.00 5.83 4.23
N GLU A 57 8.71 5.95 3.95
CA GLU A 57 7.76 6.52 4.89
C GLU A 57 7.47 5.60 6.07
N LEU A 58 7.26 4.31 5.81
CA LEU A 58 7.11 3.31 6.86
C LEU A 58 8.35 3.23 7.75
N SER A 59 9.54 3.32 7.16
CA SER A 59 10.80 3.39 7.92
C SER A 59 10.84 4.63 8.82
N ARG A 60 10.41 5.79 8.30
CA ARG A 60 10.30 7.03 9.07
C ARG A 60 9.29 6.86 10.22
N LEU A 61 8.07 6.41 9.94
CA LEU A 61 7.04 6.19 10.96
C LEU A 61 7.51 5.20 12.04
N ASN A 62 8.19 4.12 11.65
CA ASN A 62 8.74 3.13 12.57
C ASN A 62 9.84 3.69 13.48
N GLN A 63 10.61 4.69 13.05
CA GLN A 63 11.56 5.40 13.95
C GLN A 63 10.84 6.12 15.09
N GLY A 64 9.57 6.50 14.90
CA GLY A 64 8.71 7.07 15.96
C GLY A 64 8.41 6.10 17.10
N ASN A 65 8.61 4.78 16.91
CA ASN A 65 8.40 3.80 17.99
C ASN A 65 9.42 3.95 19.13
N LEU A 66 10.61 4.50 18.86
CA LEU A 66 11.64 4.64 19.90
C LEU A 66 11.21 5.64 20.99
N PRO A 67 10.82 6.90 20.66
CA PRO A 67 10.29 7.83 21.66
C PRO A 67 9.09 7.26 22.45
N LEU A 68 8.16 6.56 21.80
CA LEU A 68 7.02 5.92 22.47
C LEU A 68 7.46 4.86 23.49
N LYS A 69 8.35 3.94 23.08
CA LYS A 69 8.87 2.88 23.98
C LYS A 69 9.66 3.47 25.14
N CYS A 70 10.45 4.51 24.90
CA CYS A 70 11.17 5.22 25.95
C CYS A 70 10.20 5.91 26.93
N ALA A 71 9.16 6.58 26.42
CA ALA A 71 8.15 7.20 27.27
C ALA A 71 7.44 6.18 28.15
N LEU A 72 7.00 5.05 27.58
CA LEU A 72 6.36 3.95 28.32
C LEU A 72 7.24 3.41 29.45
N HIS A 73 8.51 3.13 29.17
CA HIS A 73 9.46 2.66 30.20
C HIS A 73 9.72 3.70 31.30
N ILE A 74 9.61 4.99 30.98
CA ILE A 74 9.75 6.08 31.96
C ILE A 74 8.49 6.23 32.84
N LEU A 75 7.32 5.86 32.30
CA LEU A 75 6.03 5.93 32.96
C LEU A 75 5.72 4.70 33.82
N GLU A 76 6.30 3.53 33.50
CA GLU A 76 6.12 2.26 34.21
C GLU A 76 6.43 2.31 35.73
N PRO A 77 7.45 3.03 36.22
CA PRO A 77 7.72 3.14 37.67
C PRO A 77 6.72 4.01 38.46
N ALA A 78 5.66 4.54 37.84
CA ALA A 78 4.67 5.47 38.43
C ALA A 78 5.30 6.59 39.28
N SER A 79 6.49 7.08 38.89
CA SER A 79 7.23 8.10 39.63
C SER A 79 6.92 9.49 39.10
N SER A 80 6.38 10.37 39.95
CA SER A 80 6.00 11.73 39.54
C SER A 80 7.15 12.59 39.01
N LYS A 81 8.40 12.23 39.31
CA LYS A 81 9.60 12.95 38.83
C LYS A 81 9.96 12.66 37.37
N SER A 82 9.48 11.55 36.81
CA SER A 82 9.84 11.09 35.46
C SER A 82 8.88 11.62 34.37
N PHE A 83 7.78 12.20 34.80
CA PHE A 83 6.63 12.66 34.01
C PHE A 83 6.91 13.79 32.99
N PRO A 84 7.60 14.90 33.34
CA PRO A 84 7.92 15.92 32.34
C PRO A 84 8.77 15.36 31.19
N ARG A 85 9.67 14.43 31.50
CA ARG A 85 10.52 13.76 30.51
C ARG A 85 9.70 12.84 29.60
N ALA A 86 8.76 12.07 30.15
CA ALA A 86 7.86 11.24 29.35
C ALA A 86 7.01 12.10 28.39
N CYS A 87 6.42 13.19 28.89
CA CYS A 87 5.63 14.11 28.06
C CYS A 87 6.47 14.74 26.93
N SER A 88 7.73 15.10 27.20
CA SER A 88 8.65 15.58 26.16
C SER A 88 8.86 14.55 25.06
N LEU A 89 9.10 13.28 25.41
CA LEU A 89 9.29 12.19 24.44
C LEU A 89 8.02 11.90 23.62
N LEU A 90 6.84 12.01 24.23
CA LEU A 90 5.57 11.90 23.52
C LEU A 90 5.33 13.10 22.59
N GLY A 91 5.79 14.30 22.98
CA GLY A 91 5.86 15.47 22.12
C GLY A 91 6.80 15.24 20.92
N ASP A 92 7.98 14.69 21.16
CA ASP A 92 8.95 14.33 20.11
C ASP A 92 8.37 13.29 19.15
N TRP A 93 7.67 12.27 19.66
CA TRP A 93 6.92 11.32 18.84
C TRP A 93 5.92 12.03 17.94
N ARG A 94 5.07 12.89 18.52
CA ARG A 94 4.01 13.60 17.79
C ARG A 94 4.60 14.50 16.71
N HIS A 95 5.69 15.21 17.03
CA HIS A 95 6.41 16.03 16.06
C HIS A 95 7.00 15.18 14.93
N HIS A 96 7.63 14.06 15.29
CA HIS A 96 8.21 13.13 14.33
C HIS A 96 7.15 12.57 13.38
N ILE A 97 6.01 12.10 13.88
CA ILE A 97 4.93 11.56 13.05
C ILE A 97 4.40 12.61 12.06
N ASN A 98 4.21 13.85 12.52
CA ASN A 98 3.75 14.97 11.70
C ASN A 98 4.79 15.50 10.70
N ALA A 99 6.05 15.11 10.81
CA ALA A 99 7.08 15.52 9.87
C ALA A 99 6.75 14.98 8.47
N LYS A 100 6.88 15.84 7.45
CA LYS A 100 6.59 15.46 6.07
C LYS A 100 7.75 14.68 5.46
N ASN A 101 7.42 13.70 4.61
CA ASN A 101 8.38 13.01 3.79
C ASN A 101 8.31 13.49 2.34
N PRO A 102 9.38 14.12 1.81
CA PRO A 102 9.38 14.68 0.46
C PRO A 102 9.24 13.60 -0.63
N ARG A 103 9.53 12.32 -0.33
CA ARG A 103 9.31 11.23 -1.29
C ARG A 103 7.82 10.94 -1.49
N ILE A 104 7.02 11.05 -0.43
CA ILE A 104 5.56 10.91 -0.53
C ILE A 104 4.94 12.06 -1.32
N GLU A 105 5.48 13.28 -1.18
CA GLU A 105 5.01 14.42 -1.95
C GLU A 105 5.18 14.21 -3.46
N LYS A 106 6.29 13.56 -3.86
CA LYS A 106 6.59 13.18 -5.25
C LYS A 106 5.67 12.08 -5.79
N CYS A 107 5.11 11.20 -4.95
CA CYS A 107 4.19 10.15 -5.39
C CYS A 107 3.02 10.70 -6.20
N SER A 108 2.51 11.88 -5.84
CA SER A 108 1.45 12.58 -6.59
C SER A 108 1.78 12.72 -8.07
N THR A 109 2.98 13.23 -8.39
CA THR A 109 3.40 13.43 -9.78
C THR A 109 3.55 12.13 -10.54
N ILE A 110 3.97 11.05 -9.85
CA ILE A 110 4.07 9.71 -10.44
C ILE A 110 2.66 9.16 -10.70
N LEU A 111 1.75 9.33 -9.75
CA LEU A 111 0.34 8.93 -9.88
C LEU A 111 -0.35 9.69 -11.01
N ASP A 112 -0.18 11.01 -11.10
CA ASP A 112 -0.72 11.83 -12.18
C ASP A 112 -0.18 11.36 -13.55
N SER A 113 1.09 10.98 -13.63
CA SER A 113 1.68 10.38 -14.84
C SER A 113 1.10 9.00 -15.17
N LEU A 114 0.82 8.18 -14.16
CA LEU A 114 0.17 6.88 -14.34
C LEU A 114 -1.28 7.04 -14.81
N VAL A 115 -2.01 8.02 -14.27
CA VAL A 115 -3.36 8.41 -14.70
C VAL A 115 -3.34 8.89 -16.15
N GLY A 116 -2.44 9.81 -16.49
CA GLY A 116 -2.31 10.35 -17.85
C GLY A 116 -1.91 9.31 -18.91
N SER A 117 -1.43 8.14 -18.47
CA SER A 117 -1.11 7.00 -19.34
C SER A 117 -2.09 5.84 -19.19
N LEU A 118 -3.25 6.03 -18.53
CA LEU A 118 -4.27 4.98 -18.34
C LEU A 118 -4.71 4.34 -19.65
N ASP A 119 -4.75 5.14 -20.73
CA ASP A 119 -5.00 4.64 -22.07
C ASP A 119 -3.83 3.77 -22.55
N LEU A 120 -4.12 2.48 -22.64
CA LEU A 120 -3.19 1.46 -23.01
C LEU A 120 -3.06 1.35 -24.55
N PRO A 121 -1.84 1.13 -25.12
CA PRO A 121 -1.67 1.05 -26.57
C PRO A 121 -2.52 -0.04 -27.24
N LYS A 122 -2.83 0.08 -28.53
CA LYS A 122 -3.63 -0.95 -29.23
C LYS A 122 -2.81 -2.23 -29.41
N VAL A 123 -3.29 -3.35 -28.88
CA VAL A 123 -2.72 -4.70 -29.13
C VAL A 123 -3.20 -5.25 -30.47
N LYS A 124 -2.52 -6.25 -31.03
CA LYS A 124 -3.00 -7.05 -32.18
C LYS A 124 -4.47 -7.43 -31.98
N ASN A 125 -5.28 -7.29 -33.04
CA ASN A 125 -6.73 -7.59 -33.06
C ASN A 125 -7.01 -9.10 -32.89
N SER A 126 -6.84 -9.59 -31.66
CA SER A 126 -7.02 -10.96 -31.22
C SER A 126 -7.97 -10.98 -30.03
N ALA A 127 -8.82 -12.00 -29.92
CA ALA A 127 -9.68 -12.19 -28.76
C ALA A 127 -8.87 -12.28 -27.45
N LYS A 128 -7.72 -12.97 -27.47
CA LYS A 128 -6.79 -13.05 -26.33
C LYS A 128 -6.15 -11.70 -26.00
N GLY A 129 -5.77 -10.93 -27.01
CA GLY A 129 -5.21 -9.59 -26.84
C GLY A 129 -6.20 -8.63 -26.17
N LYS A 130 -7.49 -8.67 -26.57
CA LYS A 130 -8.55 -7.86 -25.97
C LYS A 130 -8.79 -8.19 -24.49
N VAL A 131 -8.82 -9.47 -24.13
CA VAL A 131 -8.98 -9.89 -22.72
C VAL A 131 -7.79 -9.45 -21.88
N LEU A 132 -6.57 -9.61 -22.38
CA LEU A 132 -5.36 -9.15 -21.69
C LEU A 132 -5.38 -7.64 -21.46
N MET A 133 -5.75 -6.86 -22.48
CA MET A 133 -5.87 -5.41 -22.40
C MET A 133 -6.81 -4.96 -21.30
N GLN A 134 -7.99 -5.57 -21.25
CA GLN A 134 -8.98 -5.27 -20.23
C GLN A 134 -8.48 -5.62 -18.83
N ALA A 135 -7.76 -6.74 -18.69
CA ALA A 135 -7.15 -7.13 -17.42
C ALA A 135 -6.05 -6.15 -16.99
N MET A 136 -5.15 -5.76 -17.89
CA MET A 136 -4.07 -4.80 -17.60
C MET A 136 -4.62 -3.42 -17.24
N TYR A 137 -5.68 -2.98 -17.93
CA TYR A 137 -6.36 -1.73 -17.58
C TYR A 137 -6.94 -1.79 -16.17
N GLY A 138 -7.65 -2.87 -15.83
CA GLY A 138 -8.19 -3.07 -14.47
C GLY A 138 -7.10 -3.06 -13.40
N VAL A 139 -6.02 -3.82 -13.60
CA VAL A 139 -4.87 -3.86 -12.67
C VAL A 139 -4.25 -2.47 -12.51
N LYS A 140 -4.10 -1.71 -13.60
CA LYS A 140 -3.55 -0.36 -13.55
C LYS A 140 -4.46 0.59 -12.77
N VAL A 141 -5.76 0.59 -13.04
CA VAL A 141 -6.74 1.42 -12.32
C VAL A 141 -6.72 1.11 -10.83
N GLU A 142 -6.82 -0.16 -10.46
CA GLU A 142 -6.83 -0.59 -9.06
C GLU A 142 -5.53 -0.22 -8.35
N THR A 143 -4.38 -0.43 -9.00
CA THR A 143 -3.08 -0.07 -8.44
C THR A 143 -2.96 1.43 -8.21
N VAL A 144 -3.34 2.25 -9.19
CA VAL A 144 -3.31 3.72 -9.07
C VAL A 144 -4.23 4.19 -7.95
N PHE A 145 -5.44 3.63 -7.85
CA PHE A 145 -6.38 3.93 -6.78
C PHE A 145 -5.78 3.62 -5.40
N VAL A 146 -5.30 2.39 -5.19
CA VAL A 146 -4.69 1.97 -3.92
C VAL A 146 -3.48 2.83 -3.57
N CYS A 147 -2.58 3.08 -4.53
CA CYS A 147 -1.42 3.95 -4.28
C CYS A 147 -1.82 5.40 -3.97
N SER A 148 -2.92 5.91 -4.54
CA SER A 148 -3.44 7.25 -4.19
C SER A 148 -3.95 7.31 -2.76
N VAL A 149 -4.63 6.25 -2.29
CA VAL A 149 -5.10 6.12 -0.91
C VAL A 149 -3.93 6.15 0.07
N PHE A 150 -2.89 5.35 -0.18
CA PHE A 150 -1.68 5.35 0.65
C PHE A 150 -0.93 6.69 0.59
N SER A 151 -0.83 7.31 -0.58
CA SER A 151 -0.20 8.63 -0.73
C SER A 151 -0.95 9.71 0.06
N ALA A 152 -2.28 9.71 0.03
CA ALA A 152 -3.12 10.62 0.82
C ALA A 152 -2.96 10.37 2.32
N ALA A 153 -3.00 9.09 2.73
CA ALA A 153 -2.84 8.70 4.12
C ALA A 153 -1.50 9.17 4.71
N PHE A 154 -0.39 8.88 4.01
CA PHE A 154 0.95 9.26 4.45
C PHE A 154 1.26 10.75 4.35
N SER A 155 0.63 11.46 3.43
CA SER A 155 0.81 12.92 3.30
C SER A 155 -0.05 13.73 4.26
N GLY A 156 -1.01 13.09 4.95
CA GLY A 156 -1.95 13.78 5.81
C GLY A 156 -2.91 14.71 5.05
N THR A 157 -3.17 14.45 3.77
CA THR A 157 -4.06 15.30 2.97
C THR A 157 -4.89 14.52 1.95
N SER A 158 -6.19 14.87 1.88
CA SER A 158 -7.12 14.33 0.87
C SER A 158 -6.82 14.83 -0.55
N LYS A 159 -6.00 15.89 -0.72
CA LYS A 159 -5.67 16.44 -2.04
C LYS A 159 -4.95 15.47 -2.97
N LYS A 160 -4.40 14.38 -2.42
CA LYS A 160 -3.66 13.35 -3.14
C LYS A 160 -4.53 12.14 -3.51
N LEU A 161 -5.79 12.12 -3.07
CA LEU A 161 -6.76 11.11 -3.50
C LEU A 161 -7.15 11.36 -4.95
N LEU A 162 -7.24 10.28 -5.70
CA LEU A 162 -7.68 10.31 -7.09
C LEU A 162 -9.10 9.78 -7.20
N ASP A 163 -9.91 10.48 -7.98
CA ASP A 163 -11.22 10.01 -8.44
C ASP A 163 -11.06 9.53 -9.88
N LEU A 164 -10.78 8.23 -10.03
CA LEU A 164 -10.59 7.62 -11.34
C LEU A 164 -11.95 7.43 -12.01
N ASP A 165 -12.07 7.91 -13.25
CA ASP A 165 -13.23 7.67 -14.10
C ASP A 165 -12.99 6.42 -14.95
N VAL A 166 -13.78 5.39 -14.68
CA VAL A 166 -13.70 4.10 -15.37
C VAL A 166 -14.88 3.97 -16.34
N PRO A 167 -14.64 3.67 -17.63
CA PRO A 167 -15.71 3.51 -18.60
C PRO A 167 -16.73 2.43 -18.20
N GLU A 168 -18.02 2.75 -18.34
CA GLU A 168 -19.16 1.84 -18.05
C GLU A 168 -19.18 0.57 -18.91
N MET A 169 -18.38 0.54 -19.98
CA MET A 169 -18.18 -0.66 -20.79
C MET A 169 -17.60 -1.82 -19.96
N HIS A 170 -16.90 -1.53 -18.87
CA HIS A 170 -16.34 -2.56 -18.00
C HIS A 170 -17.38 -3.00 -16.95
N SER A 171 -17.69 -4.30 -16.93
CA SER A 171 -18.68 -4.87 -16.00
C SER A 171 -18.34 -4.70 -14.52
N TRP A 172 -17.06 -4.44 -14.19
CA TRP A 172 -16.60 -4.18 -12.83
C TRP A 172 -16.62 -2.69 -12.44
N ALA A 173 -16.86 -1.78 -13.39
CA ALA A 173 -16.83 -0.33 -13.15
C ALA A 173 -17.81 0.13 -12.06
N PRO A 174 -19.07 -0.37 -11.99
CA PRO A 174 -19.99 0.04 -10.91
C PRO A 174 -19.50 -0.37 -9.52
N ALA A 175 -18.95 -1.58 -9.39
CA ALA A 175 -18.41 -2.09 -8.13
C ALA A 175 -17.16 -1.30 -7.71
N PHE A 176 -16.26 -1.01 -8.65
CA PHE A 176 -15.09 -0.18 -8.40
C PHE A 176 -15.48 1.24 -7.99
N ARG A 177 -16.42 1.89 -8.69
CA ARG A 177 -16.90 3.23 -8.32
C ARG A 177 -17.48 3.26 -6.90
N SER A 178 -18.22 2.22 -6.54
CA SER A 178 -18.80 2.10 -5.20
C SER A 178 -17.70 2.01 -4.13
N LEU A 179 -16.68 1.20 -4.38
CA LEU A 179 -15.51 1.07 -3.50
C LEU A 179 -14.71 2.38 -3.40
N GLN A 180 -14.40 3.00 -4.55
CA GLN A 180 -13.66 4.26 -4.61
C GLN A 180 -14.39 5.36 -3.83
N ASN A 181 -15.70 5.51 -4.04
CA ASN A 181 -16.48 6.51 -3.31
C ASN A 181 -16.47 6.26 -1.81
N LEU A 182 -16.73 5.01 -1.39
CA LEU A 182 -16.72 4.65 0.04
C LEU A 182 -15.38 4.99 0.72
N VAL A 183 -14.27 4.60 0.10
CA VAL A 183 -12.94 4.82 0.67
C VAL A 183 -12.53 6.28 0.60
N ASN A 184 -12.74 6.96 -0.54
CA ASN A 184 -12.37 8.36 -0.70
C ASN A 184 -13.20 9.27 0.21
N GLU A 185 -14.49 9.00 0.38
CA GLU A 185 -15.37 9.75 1.29
C GLU A 185 -14.93 9.59 2.74
N GLU A 186 -14.67 8.36 3.21
CA GLU A 186 -14.16 8.10 4.57
C GLU A 186 -12.85 8.84 4.83
N ILE A 187 -11.90 8.80 3.89
CA ILE A 187 -10.60 9.48 4.05
C ILE A 187 -10.79 11.01 4.07
N ARG A 188 -11.65 11.56 3.20
CA ARG A 188 -11.95 13.01 3.19
C ARG A 188 -12.63 13.46 4.47
N ASP A 189 -13.58 12.68 4.99
CA ASP A 189 -14.28 12.96 6.24
C ASP A 189 -13.31 13.00 7.42
N ARG A 190 -12.39 12.02 7.50
CA ARG A 190 -11.34 11.99 8.53
C ARG A 190 -10.46 13.24 8.51
N PHE A 191 -10.01 13.67 7.33
CA PHE A 191 -9.21 14.88 7.23
C PHE A 191 -10.01 16.15 7.53
N SER A 192 -11.30 16.18 7.18
CA SER A 192 -12.17 17.36 7.41
C SER A 192 -12.60 17.48 8.88
N SER A 193 -12.73 16.37 9.59
CA SER A 193 -13.05 16.31 11.02
C SER A 193 -11.87 16.67 11.93
N GLY A 194 -10.69 16.96 11.37
CA GLY A 194 -9.51 17.38 12.13
C GLY A 194 -8.84 16.24 12.91
N LYS A 195 -9.12 14.98 12.56
CA LYS A 195 -8.43 13.81 13.15
C LYS A 195 -6.93 13.92 12.91
N PHE A 196 -6.16 13.43 13.88
CA PHE A 196 -4.69 13.44 13.82
C PHE A 196 -4.18 12.58 12.66
N SER A 197 -4.80 11.43 12.42
CA SER A 197 -4.44 10.52 11.33
C SER A 197 -5.63 9.76 10.75
N VAL A 198 -5.48 9.32 9.51
CA VAL A 198 -6.40 8.33 8.92
C VAL A 198 -6.13 6.92 9.44
N LEU A 199 -4.94 6.67 9.99
CA LEU A 199 -4.58 5.41 10.62
C LEU A 199 -5.16 5.37 12.03
N ASN A 200 -6.12 4.46 12.26
CA ASN A 200 -6.83 4.36 13.54
C ASN A 200 -5.88 4.10 14.73
N GLU A 201 -4.86 3.29 14.54
CA GLU A 201 -3.89 2.96 15.58
C GLU A 201 -3.05 4.18 15.97
N MET A 202 -2.75 5.05 15.00
CA MET A 202 -2.03 6.31 15.25
C MET A 202 -2.91 7.33 15.96
N GLU A 203 -4.17 7.43 15.57
CA GLU A 203 -5.18 8.25 16.25
C GLU A 203 -5.37 7.81 17.71
N ALA A 204 -5.42 6.49 17.96
CA ALA A 204 -5.55 5.94 19.30
C ALA A 204 -4.35 6.31 20.19
N VAL A 205 -3.12 6.29 19.65
CA VAL A 205 -1.94 6.74 20.40
C VAL A 205 -2.03 8.25 20.69
N ASP A 206 -2.37 9.10 19.71
CA ASP A 206 -2.49 10.55 19.94
C ASP A 206 -3.57 10.87 20.98
N ALA A 207 -4.71 10.19 20.93
CA ALA A 207 -5.80 10.37 21.90
C ALA A 207 -5.33 10.08 23.34
N VAL A 208 -4.64 8.95 23.56
CA VAL A 208 -4.10 8.61 24.89
C VAL A 208 -3.01 9.60 25.31
N VAL A 209 -2.16 10.07 24.39
CA VAL A 209 -1.14 11.09 24.68
C VAL A 209 -1.77 12.43 25.09
N GLN A 210 -2.86 12.83 24.44
CA GLN A 210 -3.63 14.05 24.76
C GLN A 210 -4.32 13.96 26.12
N GLU A 211 -4.71 12.76 26.55
CA GLU A 211 -5.27 12.55 27.90
C GLU A 211 -4.17 12.52 28.97
N LEU A 212 -3.07 11.81 28.70
CA LEU A 212 -2.02 11.53 29.66
C LEU A 212 -1.19 12.78 30.02
N CYS A 213 -0.76 13.57 29.02
CA CYS A 213 0.15 14.70 29.27
C CYS A 213 -0.47 15.81 30.16
N PRO A 214 -1.71 16.27 29.93
CA PRO A 214 -2.34 17.30 30.78
C PRO A 214 -2.66 16.79 32.19
N SER A 215 -3.14 15.55 32.32
CA SER A 215 -3.45 14.93 33.61
C SER A 215 -2.22 14.85 34.52
N ILE A 216 -1.06 14.61 33.91
CA ILE A 216 0.24 14.60 34.58
C ILE A 216 0.71 16.01 34.97
N GLN A 217 0.52 17.01 34.11
CA GLN A 217 0.90 18.40 34.36
C GLN A 217 0.03 19.09 35.41
N GLY A 218 -1.22 18.63 35.58
CA GLY A 218 -2.14 19.08 36.64
C GLY A 218 -1.73 18.66 38.05
N GLY A 219 -0.68 17.83 38.18
CA GLY A 219 -0.18 17.30 39.45
C GLY A 219 -0.94 16.05 39.85
N VAL A 220 -0.47 14.89 39.41
CA VAL A 220 -0.96 13.60 39.93
C VAL A 220 -0.58 13.50 41.40
N ASN A 221 -1.57 13.44 42.29
CA ASN A 221 -1.34 13.10 43.68
C ASN A 221 -1.02 11.62 43.76
N THR A 222 0.26 11.26 43.64
CA THR A 222 0.74 9.87 43.78
C THR A 222 0.46 9.25 45.16
N GLU A 223 -0.09 10.02 46.10
CA GLU A 223 -0.57 9.55 47.41
C GLU A 223 -2.04 9.11 47.38
N ASP A 224 -2.82 9.56 46.38
CA ASP A 224 -4.17 9.09 46.13
C ASP A 224 -4.13 7.82 45.27
N LYS A 225 -4.56 6.70 45.86
CA LYS A 225 -4.60 5.39 45.20
C LYS A 225 -5.48 5.40 43.95
N VAL A 226 -6.55 6.21 43.94
CA VAL A 226 -7.50 6.26 42.82
C VAL A 226 -6.86 6.94 41.61
N GLU A 227 -6.16 8.07 41.82
CA GLU A 227 -5.43 8.76 40.76
C GLU A 227 -4.27 7.91 40.23
N GLN A 228 -3.55 7.21 41.12
CA GLN A 228 -2.47 6.31 40.74
C GLN A 228 -2.96 5.13 39.88
N GLU A 229 -4.09 4.51 40.24
CA GLU A 229 -4.69 3.41 39.47
C GLU A 229 -5.19 3.89 38.10
N SER A 230 -5.83 5.06 38.04
CA SER A 230 -6.23 5.65 36.75
C SER A 230 -5.03 5.93 35.83
N HIS A 231 -3.92 6.44 36.39
CA HIS A 231 -2.72 6.71 35.63
C HIS A 231 -2.09 5.43 35.07
N LEU A 232 -1.96 4.39 35.90
CA LEU A 232 -1.44 3.09 35.44
C LEU A 232 -2.28 2.52 34.30
N LYS A 233 -3.61 2.64 34.39
CA LYS A 233 -4.51 2.23 33.33
C LYS A 233 -4.28 3.00 32.02
N THR A 234 -4.13 4.33 32.07
CA THR A 234 -3.84 5.14 30.86
C THR A 234 -2.48 4.78 30.26
N VAL A 235 -1.48 4.45 31.07
CA VAL A 235 -0.16 3.98 30.60
C VAL A 235 -0.26 2.60 29.93
N GLU A 236 -1.05 1.68 30.48
CA GLU A 236 -1.35 0.38 29.86
C GLU A 236 -2.08 0.56 28.52
N GLU A 237 -3.04 1.48 28.45
CA GLU A 237 -3.75 1.83 27.22
C GLU A 237 -2.81 2.39 26.16
N LEU A 238 -1.87 3.27 26.55
CA LEU A 238 -0.82 3.78 25.66
C LEU A 238 0.06 2.65 25.13
N GLY A 239 0.45 1.71 26.01
CA GLY A 239 1.24 0.53 25.65
C GLY A 239 0.52 -0.35 24.63
N ALA A 240 -0.77 -0.62 24.87
CA ALA A 240 -1.61 -1.40 23.96
C ALA A 240 -1.82 -0.71 22.61
N ALA A 241 -2.01 0.62 22.60
CA ALA A 241 -2.15 1.41 21.37
C ALA A 241 -0.84 1.44 20.58
N ALA A 242 0.29 1.65 21.24
CA ALA A 242 1.61 1.67 20.62
C ALA A 242 1.99 0.31 20.01
N GLU A 243 1.65 -0.79 20.70
CA GLU A 243 1.89 -2.14 20.18
C GLU A 243 1.02 -2.43 18.94
N LYS A 244 -0.27 -2.06 18.95
CA LYS A 244 -1.14 -2.17 17.77
C LYS A 244 -0.61 -1.36 16.59
N LEU A 245 -0.14 -0.12 16.84
CA LEU A 245 0.48 0.70 15.81
C LEU A 245 1.73 0.02 15.23
N SER A 246 2.61 -0.52 16.08
CA SER A 246 3.81 -1.24 15.65
C SER A 246 3.48 -2.46 14.80
N GLN A 247 2.49 -3.26 15.21
CA GLN A 247 2.02 -4.43 14.45
C GLN A 247 1.41 -4.03 13.11
N GLY A 248 0.56 -3.01 13.08
CA GLY A 248 -0.02 -2.48 11.86
C GLY A 248 1.04 -1.99 10.86
N MET A 249 2.07 -1.30 11.35
CA MET A 249 3.20 -0.86 10.52
C MET A 249 4.04 -2.00 9.98
N ASP A 250 4.28 -3.06 10.75
CA ASP A 250 4.98 -4.25 10.28
C ASP A 250 4.18 -4.99 9.18
N LEU A 251 2.87 -5.15 9.37
CA LEU A 251 1.99 -5.74 8.35
C LEU A 251 2.00 -4.92 7.07
N LEU A 252 1.94 -3.59 7.18
CA LEU A 252 1.97 -2.71 6.03
C LEU A 252 3.33 -2.72 5.32
N ALA A 253 4.44 -2.76 6.07
CA ALA A 253 5.78 -2.91 5.50
C ALA A 253 5.93 -4.21 4.70
N LYS A 254 5.43 -5.33 5.24
CA LYS A 254 5.40 -6.63 4.54
C LYS A 254 4.53 -6.58 3.28
N ALA A 255 3.41 -5.88 3.32
CA ALA A 255 2.55 -5.72 2.15
C ALA A 255 3.22 -4.90 1.04
N VAL A 256 3.89 -3.79 1.39
CA VAL A 256 4.63 -2.95 0.43
C VAL A 256 5.82 -3.71 -0.16
N ASP A 257 6.59 -4.45 0.66
CA ASP A 257 7.67 -5.30 0.17
C ASP A 257 7.15 -6.41 -0.75
N GLY A 258 6.06 -7.09 -0.37
CA GLY A 258 5.42 -8.10 -1.23
C GLY A 258 4.99 -7.53 -2.58
N PHE A 259 4.42 -6.32 -2.60
CA PHE A 259 4.06 -5.65 -3.84
C PHE A 259 5.30 -5.27 -4.67
N PHE A 260 6.35 -4.74 -4.04
CA PHE A 260 7.64 -4.45 -4.68
C PHE A 260 8.24 -5.70 -5.33
N GLN A 261 8.28 -6.82 -4.61
CA GLN A 261 8.79 -8.10 -5.13
C GLN A 261 7.94 -8.63 -6.29
N ALA A 262 6.61 -8.49 -6.22
CA ALA A 262 5.73 -8.88 -7.32
C ALA A 262 6.00 -8.07 -8.60
N VAL A 263 6.16 -6.74 -8.47
CA VAL A 263 6.51 -5.86 -9.60
C VAL A 263 7.89 -6.21 -10.15
N LEU A 264 8.91 -6.40 -9.32
CA LEU A 264 10.24 -6.82 -9.77
C LEU A 264 10.22 -8.17 -10.48
N THR A 265 9.60 -9.18 -9.87
CA THR A 265 9.56 -10.54 -10.43
C THR A 265 8.86 -10.57 -11.79
N SER A 266 7.76 -9.83 -11.93
CA SER A 266 7.03 -9.73 -13.20
C SER A 266 7.88 -9.05 -14.28
N ARG A 267 8.65 -8.02 -13.91
CA ARG A 267 9.60 -7.30 -14.78
C ARG A 267 10.73 -8.22 -15.25
N ASP A 268 11.34 -8.97 -14.36
CA ASP A 268 12.43 -9.89 -14.66
C ASP A 268 11.97 -11.08 -15.49
N THR A 269 10.74 -11.56 -15.24
CA THR A 269 10.10 -12.61 -16.05
C THR A 269 9.91 -12.14 -17.48
N LEU A 270 9.34 -10.95 -17.68
CA LEU A 270 9.16 -10.37 -19.02
C LEU A 270 10.50 -10.18 -19.75
N LEU A 271 11.52 -9.63 -19.06
CA LEU A 271 12.87 -9.48 -19.62
C LEU A 271 13.46 -10.82 -20.07
N SER A 272 13.26 -11.87 -19.28
CA SER A 272 13.75 -13.22 -19.59
C SER A 272 13.04 -13.81 -20.81
N SER A 273 11.72 -13.66 -20.89
CA SER A 273 10.92 -14.11 -22.05
C SER A 273 11.34 -13.41 -23.34
N LEU A 274 11.57 -12.09 -23.31
CA LEU A 274 12.01 -11.32 -24.49
C LEU A 274 13.40 -11.75 -24.99
N ARG A 275 14.33 -12.05 -24.08
CA ARG A 275 15.66 -12.58 -24.42
C ARG A 275 15.58 -13.96 -25.07
N PHE A 276 14.68 -14.81 -24.58
CA PHE A 276 14.48 -16.15 -25.12
C PHE A 276 13.92 -16.09 -26.54
N ASP A 277 12.93 -15.24 -26.80
CA ASP A 277 12.29 -15.10 -28.11
C ASP A 277 13.27 -14.55 -29.17
N LYS A 278 14.14 -13.60 -28.78
CA LYS A 278 15.25 -13.14 -29.63
C LYS A 278 16.22 -14.27 -29.99
N THR A 279 16.60 -15.08 -29.01
CA THR A 279 17.53 -16.20 -29.22
C THR A 279 16.93 -17.28 -30.14
N VAL A 280 15.63 -17.53 -30.05
CA VAL A 280 14.92 -18.47 -30.95
C VAL A 280 14.85 -17.91 -32.37
N ASN A 281 14.49 -16.64 -32.53
CA ASN A 281 14.42 -16.00 -33.85
C ASN A 281 15.79 -15.94 -34.55
N ASP A 282 16.87 -15.63 -33.84
CA ASP A 282 18.23 -15.60 -34.41
C ASP A 282 18.66 -17.01 -34.89
N ARG A 283 18.31 -18.07 -34.17
CA ARG A 283 18.57 -19.47 -34.58
C ARG A 283 17.76 -19.89 -35.81
N VAL A 284 16.50 -19.45 -35.91
CA VAL A 284 15.61 -19.77 -37.05
C VAL A 284 15.98 -18.99 -38.32
N VAL A 285 16.57 -17.80 -38.19
CA VAL A 285 17.10 -17.02 -39.32
C VAL A 285 18.47 -17.57 -39.77
N GLY A 286 19.34 -18.00 -38.85
CA GLY A 286 20.62 -18.63 -39.18
C GLY A 286 20.52 -20.00 -39.89
N GLY A 287 19.40 -20.72 -39.72
CA GLY A 287 19.18 -22.04 -40.33
C GLY A 287 18.65 -22.03 -41.77
N ARG A 288 18.26 -20.87 -42.33
CA ARG A 288 17.62 -20.79 -43.67
C ARG A 288 18.56 -20.53 -44.85
N ASN A 289 19.87 -20.40 -44.63
CA ASN A 289 20.85 -20.05 -45.68
C ASN A 289 21.80 -21.18 -46.10
N ILE A 290 21.47 -22.46 -45.85
CA ILE A 290 22.28 -23.59 -46.34
C ILE A 290 21.45 -24.42 -47.32
N GLY A 291 21.32 -23.94 -48.56
CA GLY A 291 20.52 -24.67 -49.54
C GLY A 291 20.40 -24.00 -50.91
N GLN A 292 21.47 -23.40 -51.44
CA GLN A 292 21.60 -23.15 -52.88
C GLN A 292 23.07 -22.82 -53.20
N GLN A 293 23.88 -23.87 -53.38
CA GLN A 293 25.12 -23.77 -54.15
C GLN A 293 24.87 -24.52 -55.44
N VAL A 294 24.62 -23.74 -56.49
CA VAL A 294 24.42 -24.21 -57.87
C VAL A 294 25.77 -24.72 -58.37
N VAL A 295 25.79 -25.98 -58.78
CA VAL A 295 26.89 -26.61 -59.51
C VAL A 295 26.84 -26.11 -60.95
N TYR A 296 27.95 -25.54 -61.43
CA TYR A 296 28.33 -25.53 -62.84
C TYR A 296 29.72 -26.15 -62.96
#